data_AF-A0A816HJU5-F1
#
_entry.id   AF-A0A816HJU5-F1
#
_cell.length_a   1.000
_cell.length_b   1.000
_cell.length_c   1.000
_cell.angle_alpha   90.00
_cell.angle_beta   90.00
_cell.angle_gamma   90.00
#
_symmetry.space_group_name_H-M   'P 1'
#
loop_
_entity.id
_entity.type
_entity.pdbx_description
1 polymer ?
#
loop_
_entity_poly.entity_id
_entity_poly.type
_entity_poly.pdbx_seq_one_letter_code
_entity_poly.pdbx_strand_id
1 'polypeptide(L)' 'MSDNRKKSRRRRSTDEVPELTPIEKSIAKHLRFQCPTKKGMLMGMQVVYFNGTKAVECLTESKWSSISTKALAGESTKD' A
#
# COMPACT_ATOMS: atom_id res chain seq x y z
N MET A 1 17.83 -41.00 -22.71
CA MET A 1 16.44 -40.69 -22.32
C MET A 1 16.45 -39.39 -21.53
N SER A 2 16.07 -38.31 -22.22
CA SER A 2 15.96 -36.95 -21.70
C SER A 2 14.84 -36.85 -20.67
N ASP A 3 15.04 -36.11 -19.58
CA ASP A 3 14.03 -35.12 -19.18
C ASP A 3 14.62 -34.09 -18.23
N ASN A 4 15.15 -33.08 -18.90
CA ASN A 4 15.74 -31.87 -18.39
C ASN A 4 14.66 -30.95 -17.80
N ARG A 5 13.92 -31.36 -16.75
CA ARG A 5 12.93 -30.48 -16.10
C ARG A 5 13.58 -29.50 -15.10
N LYS A 6 14.73 -28.95 -15.49
CA LYS A 6 15.32 -27.75 -14.90
C LYS A 6 14.53 -26.54 -15.41
N LYS A 7 14.08 -25.73 -14.46
CA LYS A 7 14.21 -24.27 -14.56
C LYS A 7 13.34 -23.60 -15.63
N SER A 8 12.06 -23.41 -15.31
CA SER A 8 11.45 -22.12 -15.61
C SER A 8 10.43 -21.79 -14.53
N ARG A 9 10.95 -21.20 -13.45
CA ARG A 9 10.16 -20.28 -12.62
C ARG A 9 9.56 -19.30 -13.61
N ARG A 10 8.27 -19.42 -13.91
CA ARG A 10 7.50 -18.37 -14.58
C ARG A 10 7.71 -17.12 -13.73
N ARG A 11 8.71 -16.33 -14.09
CA ARG A 11 8.84 -14.95 -13.66
C ARG A 11 7.52 -14.34 -14.11
N ARG A 12 6.68 -13.98 -13.14
CA ARG A 12 5.47 -13.23 -13.38
C ARG A 12 5.86 -12.11 -14.34
N SER A 13 5.15 -12.05 -15.47
CA SER A 13 5.13 -10.87 -16.31
C SER A 13 5.04 -9.68 -15.36
N THR A 14 6.07 -8.85 -15.35
CA THR A 14 5.92 -7.48 -14.91
C THR A 14 4.98 -6.86 -15.92
N ASP A 15 3.67 -7.05 -15.71
CA ASP A 15 2.64 -6.26 -16.36
C ASP A 15 3.11 -4.82 -16.30
N GLU A 16 3.15 -4.17 -17.46
CA GLU A 16 3.76 -2.85 -17.65
C GLU A 16 3.23 -1.89 -16.59
N VAL A 17 4.04 -1.66 -15.56
CA VAL A 17 3.66 -0.76 -14.47
C VAL A 17 3.75 0.63 -15.07
N PRO A 18 2.63 1.38 -15.17
CA PRO A 18 2.66 2.75 -15.67
C PRO A 18 3.68 3.55 -14.88
N GLU A 19 4.44 4.41 -15.55
CA GLU A 19 5.40 5.25 -14.84
C GLU A 19 4.66 6.17 -13.87
N LEU A 20 4.83 5.92 -12.56
CA LEU A 20 4.25 6.73 -11.50
C LEU A 20 4.79 8.16 -11.57
N THR A 21 3.89 9.14 -11.50
CA THR A 21 4.22 10.56 -11.37
C THR A 21 5.03 10.81 -10.08
N PRO A 22 5.80 11.90 -10.00
CA PRO A 22 6.56 12.24 -8.79
C PRO A 22 5.70 12.31 -7.53
N ILE A 23 4.46 12.80 -7.66
CA ILE A 23 3.50 12.89 -6.56
C ILE A 23 3.08 11.49 -6.10
N GLU A 24 2.71 10.61 -7.02
CA GLU A 24 2.32 9.23 -6.68
C GLU A 24 3.48 8.46 -6.04
N LYS A 25 4.71 8.62 -6.54
CA LYS A 25 5.92 8.06 -5.91
C LYS A 25 6.08 8.54 -4.47
N SER A 26 5.84 9.83 -4.21
CA SER A 26 5.92 10.42 -2.86
C SER A 26 4.82 9.88 -1.92
N ILE A 27 3.60 9.71 -2.44
CA ILE A 27 2.47 9.15 -1.70
C ILE A 27 2.72 7.67 -1.39
N ALA A 28 3.19 6.88 -2.36
CA ALA A 28 3.53 5.47 -2.15
C ALA A 28 4.62 5.29 -1.09
N LYS A 29 5.63 6.17 -1.08
CA LYS A 29 6.66 6.19 -0.05
C LYS A 29 6.06 6.48 1.33
N HIS A 30 5.18 7.48 1.42
CA HIS A 30 4.52 7.83 2.66
C HIS A 30 3.66 6.68 3.21
N LEU A 31 2.80 6.09 2.38
CA LEU A 31 1.98 4.93 2.76
C LEU A 31 2.81 3.74 3.24
N ARG A 32 3.94 3.46 2.57
CA ARG A 32 4.83 2.34 2.95
C ARG A 32 5.43 2.49 4.35
N PHE A 33 5.79 3.70 4.75
CA PHE A 33 6.52 3.94 5.99
C PHE A 33 5.63 4.39 7.14
N GLN A 34 4.48 5.00 6.87
CA GLN A 34 3.59 5.52 7.90
C GLN A 34 2.37 4.65 8.16
N CYS A 35 1.87 3.92 7.16
CA CYS A 35 0.68 3.10 7.40
C CYS A 35 1.00 1.79 8.11
N PRO A 36 0.14 1.39 9.07
CA PRO A 36 0.23 0.08 9.69
C PRO A 36 0.17 -1.03 8.64
N THR A 37 1.21 -1.87 8.63
CA THR A 37 1.30 -3.01 7.72
C THR A 37 1.21 -4.33 8.47
N LYS A 38 0.72 -5.34 7.76
CA LYS A 38 0.65 -6.74 8.21
C LYS A 38 1.45 -7.60 7.25
N LYS A 39 2.04 -8.68 7.78
CA LYS A 39 2.70 -9.71 6.98
C LYS A 39 1.71 -10.85 6.76
N GLY A 40 1.70 -11.41 5.56
CA GLY A 40 0.85 -12.54 5.21
C GLY A 40 1.41 -13.34 4.05
N MET A 41 0.69 -14.38 3.66
CA MET A 41 0.99 -15.15 2.46
C MET A 41 -0.14 -14.98 1.45
N LEU A 42 0.22 -14.66 0.21
CA LEU A 42 -0.71 -14.58 -0.92
C LEU A 42 -0.16 -15.45 -2.05
N MET A 43 -0.91 -16.49 -2.44
CA MET A 43 -0.51 -17.43 -3.49
C MET A 43 0.92 -17.99 -3.29
N GLY A 44 1.23 -18.38 -2.05
CA GLY A 44 2.55 -18.92 -1.67
C GLY A 44 3.69 -17.89 -1.57
N MET A 45 3.40 -16.59 -1.78
CA MET A 45 4.39 -15.53 -1.64
C MET A 45 4.17 -14.75 -0.35
N GLN A 46 5.26 -14.50 0.38
CA GLN A 46 5.22 -13.57 1.51
C GLN A 46 4.95 -12.16 0.98
N VAL A 47 3.91 -11.54 1.50
CA VAL A 47 3.50 -10.18 1.16
C VAL A 47 3.39 -9.34 2.42
N VAL A 48 3.75 -8.07 2.28
CA VAL A 48 3.48 -7.04 3.28
C VAL A 48 2.36 -6.19 2.71
N TYR A 49 1.26 -6.09 3.44
CA TYR A 49 0.04 -5.41 2.98
C TYR A 49 -0.48 -4.47 4.05
N PHE A 50 -1.32 -3.53 3.64
CA PHE A 50 -2.05 -2.64 4.54
C PHE A 50 -3.55 -2.76 4.26
N ASN A 51 -4.36 -2.40 5.24
CA ASN A 51 -5.81 -2.31 5.06
C ASN A 51 -6.14 -0.99 4.36
N GLY A 52 -7.05 -1.03 3.37
CA GLY A 52 -7.46 0.16 2.62
C GLY A 52 -7.96 1.29 3.52
N THR A 53 -8.78 0.99 4.53
CA THR A 53 -9.25 1.97 5.52
C THR A 53 -8.11 2.67 6.24
N LYS A 54 -7.06 1.93 6.63
CA LYS A 54 -5.89 2.52 7.31
C LYS A 54 -5.06 3.38 6.36
N ALA A 55 -4.98 3.03 5.08
CA ALA A 55 -4.32 3.89 4.10
C ALA A 55 -5.06 5.22 3.91
N VAL A 56 -6.40 5.22 3.92
CA VAL A 56 -7.19 6.45 3.85
C VAL A 56 -6.93 7.33 5.07
N GLU A 57 -6.96 6.77 6.28
CA GLU A 57 -6.62 7.50 7.53
C GLU A 57 -5.23 8.16 7.43
N CYS A 58 -4.20 7.43 7.01
CA CYS A 58 -2.85 8.01 6.83
C CYS A 58 -2.84 9.18 5.84
N LEU A 59 -3.59 9.07 4.74
CA LEU A 59 -3.63 10.11 3.71
C LEU A 59 -4.39 11.34 4.20
N THR A 60 -5.43 11.17 5.01
CA THR A 60 -6.17 12.27 5.62
C THR A 60 -5.32 13.04 6.64
N GLU A 61 -4.39 12.38 7.33
CA GLU A 61 -3.42 13.01 8.24
C GLU A 61 -2.21 13.63 7.50
N SER A 62 -2.06 13.34 6.21
CA SER A 62 -0.91 13.77 5.42
C SER A 62 -1.05 15.18 4.87
N LYS A 63 0.07 15.74 4.40
CA LYS A 63 0.14 17.04 3.72
C LYS A 63 -0.64 17.12 2.38
N TRP A 64 -1.16 15.99 1.88
CA TRP A 64 -1.98 15.95 0.67
C TRP A 64 -3.48 16.01 0.96
N SER A 65 -3.88 15.95 2.23
CA SER A 65 -5.25 16.19 2.66
C SER A 65 -5.52 17.69 2.66
N SER A 66 -6.46 18.14 1.82
CA SER A 66 -6.99 19.51 1.85
C SER A 66 -8.18 19.66 2.80
N ILE A 67 -8.52 18.63 3.57
CA ILE A 67 -9.49 18.73 4.66
C ILE A 67 -8.77 19.45 5.81
N SER A 68 -8.87 20.77 5.80
CA SER A 68 -8.49 21.65 6.90
C SER A 68 -8.97 21.05 8.22
N THR A 69 -8.03 20.66 9.07
CA THR A 69 -8.20 20.08 10.41
C THR A 69 -8.79 21.08 11.42
N LYS A 70 -9.84 21.80 11.02
CA LYS A 70 -10.77 22.52 11.89
C LYS A 70 -12.16 21.87 11.95
N ALA A 71 -12.49 20.92 11.08
CA ALA A 71 -13.86 20.43 10.94
C ALA A 71 -14.21 19.13 11.71
N LEU A 72 -13.24 18.43 12.31
CA LEU A 72 -13.48 17.09 12.92
C LEU A 72 -13.04 16.96 14.39
N ALA A 73 -12.65 18.06 15.07
CA ALA A 73 -12.44 18.08 16.52
C ALA A 73 -13.77 18.22 17.30
N GLY A 74 -14.81 17.51 16.89
CA GLY A 74 -16.17 17.66 17.39
C GLY A 74 -16.90 16.34 17.52
N GLU A 75 -16.37 15.41 18.30
CA GLU A 75 -17.21 14.42 19.00
C GLU A 75 -16.47 13.86 20.23
N SER A 76 -16.50 14.66 21.30
CA SER A 76 -16.32 14.19 22.68
C SER A 76 -17.20 15.01 23.60
N THR A 77 -18.43 14.54 23.81
CA THR A 77 -19.37 14.88 24.89
C THR A 77 -20.24 13.62 25.05
N LYS A 78 -19.93 12.71 25.97
CA LYS A 78 -20.30 12.72 27.39
C LYS A 78 -21.81 12.87 27.57
N ASP A 79 -22.49 11.75 27.81
CA ASP A 79 -23.56 11.58 28.80
C ASP A 79 -23.63 10.09 29.19
#